data_AF-A0A3D3WGN0-F1
#
_entry.id   AF-A0A3D3WGN0-F1
#
_cell.length_a   1.000
_cell.length_b   1.000
_cell.length_c   1.000
_cell.angle_alpha   90.00
_cell.angle_beta   90.00
_cell.angle_gamma   90.00
#
_symmetry.space_group_name_H-M   'P 1'
#
loop_
_entity.id
_entity.type
_entity.pdbx_description
1 polymer ?
#
loop_
_entity_poly.entity_id
_entity_poly.type
_entity_poly.pdbx_seq_one_letter_code
_entity_poly.pdbx_strand_id
1 'polypeptide(L)'
;ANPPAKPPFQGAKPTPLTAVEYLRADRPCLVIYHKSLGAHVKTGDVIAELLSLEGDDAFTGKTLLRAGTDGIFFDRSLIKLAWPDHIVAKIAGTTPLVHDDSYLLSD
;
A
#
# COMPACT_ATOMS: atom_id res chain seq x y z
N ALA A 1 -39.57 16.51 2.78
CA ALA A 1 -38.37 16.50 3.65
C ALA A 1 -37.44 17.60 3.18
N ASN A 2 -36.81 18.37 4.07
CA ASN A 2 -35.79 19.34 3.67
C ASN A 2 -34.52 18.61 3.18
N PRO A 3 -33.82 19.15 2.17
CA PRO A 3 -32.55 18.57 1.73
C PRO A 3 -31.48 18.68 2.82
N PRO A 4 -30.50 17.76 2.84
CA PRO A 4 -29.40 17.82 3.80
C PRO A 4 -28.58 19.10 3.62
N ALA A 5 -28.09 19.64 4.74
CA ALA A 5 -27.23 20.81 4.74
C ALA A 5 -25.93 20.53 3.97
N LYS A 6 -25.49 21.50 3.15
CA LYS A 6 -24.22 21.39 2.42
C LYS A 6 -23.06 21.41 3.42
N PRO A 7 -22.08 20.48 3.33
CA PRO A 7 -20.93 20.48 4.21
C PRO A 7 -20.10 21.77 4.04
N PRO A 8 -19.41 22.21 5.11
CA PRO A 8 -18.68 23.48 5.11
C PRO A 8 -17.46 23.49 4.17
N PHE A 9 -16.97 22.31 3.77
CA PHE A 9 -15.85 22.15 2.85
C PHE A 9 -16.17 21.12 1.77
N GLN A 10 -15.57 21.32 0.61
CA GLN A 10 -15.58 20.32 -0.45
C GLN A 10 -14.69 19.14 -0.01
N GLY A 11 -15.22 17.92 -0.06
CA GLY A 11 -14.49 16.72 0.29
C GLY A 11 -13.32 16.44 -0.67
N ALA A 12 -12.43 15.54 -0.27
CA ALA A 12 -11.37 15.04 -1.14
C ALA A 12 -11.95 14.44 -2.42
N LYS A 13 -11.22 14.56 -3.54
CA LYS A 13 -11.61 13.89 -4.77
C LYS A 13 -11.58 12.38 -4.54
N PRO A 14 -12.63 11.63 -4.92
CA PRO A 14 -12.62 10.18 -4.77
C PRO A 14 -11.58 9.56 -5.71
N THR A 15 -10.91 8.52 -5.24
CA THR A 15 -10.07 7.62 -6.06
C THR A 15 -10.83 6.33 -6.31
N PRO A 16 -10.74 5.74 -7.52
CA PRO A 16 -11.43 4.48 -7.80
C PRO A 16 -10.82 3.34 -6.98
N LEU A 17 -11.65 2.45 -6.44
CA LEU A 17 -11.18 1.29 -5.66
C LEU A 17 -10.28 0.37 -6.49
N THR A 18 -10.54 0.23 -7.80
CA THR A 18 -9.69 -0.51 -8.75
C THR A 18 -8.29 0.07 -8.93
N ALA A 19 -8.01 1.27 -8.43
CA ALA A 19 -6.68 1.88 -8.46
C ALA A 19 -5.90 1.73 -7.15
N VAL A 20 -6.43 0.97 -6.17
CA VAL A 20 -5.72 0.68 -4.94
C VAL A 20 -4.64 -0.35 -5.21
N GLU A 21 -3.39 0.04 -5.02
CA GLU A 21 -2.27 -0.88 -5.03
C GLU A 21 -2.12 -1.54 -3.67
N TYR A 22 -2.02 -2.87 -3.67
CA TYR A 22 -1.68 -3.66 -2.50
C TYR A 22 -0.21 -4.05 -2.57
N LEU A 23 0.60 -3.47 -1.68
CA LEU A 23 2.00 -3.82 -1.55
C LEU A 23 2.12 -5.05 -0.66
N ARG A 24 2.74 -6.11 -1.20
CA ARG A 24 2.86 -7.42 -0.54
C ARG A 24 4.30 -7.73 -0.18
N ALA A 25 4.47 -8.49 0.90
CA ALA A 25 5.76 -9.13 1.19
C ALA A 25 5.94 -10.36 0.29
N ASP A 26 7.16 -10.59 -0.18
CA ASP A 26 7.51 -11.73 -1.05
C ASP A 26 8.09 -12.91 -0.26
N ARG A 27 8.42 -12.71 1.01
CA ARG A 27 8.98 -13.70 1.92
C ARG A 27 8.72 -13.35 3.40
N PRO A 28 8.95 -14.28 4.35
CA PRO A 28 9.00 -13.97 5.77
C PRO A 28 9.98 -12.83 6.07
N CYS A 29 9.47 -11.71 6.56
CA CYS A 29 10.28 -10.51 6.75
C CYS A 29 9.81 -9.62 7.90
N LEU A 30 10.71 -8.72 8.33
CA LEU A 30 10.36 -7.55 9.12
C LEU A 30 10.24 -6.32 8.21
N VAL A 31 9.09 -5.64 8.24
CA VAL A 31 8.78 -4.47 7.40
C VAL A 31 9.20 -3.18 8.08
N ILE A 32 10.01 -2.36 7.40
CA ILE A 32 10.56 -1.09 7.90
C ILE A 32 10.09 0.04 6.97
N TYR A 33 9.08 0.80 7.41
CA TYR A 33 8.47 1.85 6.58
C TYR A 33 9.27 3.16 6.58
N HIS A 34 9.45 3.75 5.41
CA HIS A 34 10.15 5.02 5.19
C HIS A 34 9.20 6.20 4.96
N LYS A 35 7.98 5.93 4.47
CA LYS A 35 6.97 6.96 4.21
C LYS A 35 5.97 7.07 5.37
N SER A 36 5.48 8.29 5.61
CA SER A 36 4.37 8.56 6.54
C SER A 36 3.02 8.33 5.85
N LEU A 37 2.01 7.91 6.60
CA LEU A 37 0.63 7.85 6.09
C LEU A 37 0.18 9.25 5.63
N GLY A 38 -0.57 9.30 4.53
CA GLY A 38 -0.98 10.52 3.85
C GLY A 38 0.08 11.12 2.91
N ALA A 39 1.29 10.55 2.84
CA ALA A 39 2.31 10.99 1.90
C ALA A 39 1.86 10.72 0.45
N HIS A 40 2.13 11.69 -0.43
CA HIS A 40 2.05 11.48 -1.87
C HIS A 40 3.32 10.75 -2.31
N VAL A 41 3.13 9.72 -3.13
CA VAL A 41 4.20 8.86 -3.64
C VAL A 41 4.12 8.77 -5.15
N LYS A 42 5.28 8.49 -5.76
CA LYS A 42 5.41 8.23 -7.19
C LYS A 42 5.80 6.78 -7.43
N THR A 43 5.43 6.24 -8.59
CA THR A 43 5.92 4.94 -9.04
C THR A 43 7.45 4.88 -8.92
N GLY A 44 7.96 3.83 -8.28
CA GLY A 44 9.37 3.63 -7.98
C GLY A 44 9.82 4.16 -6.62
N ASP A 45 9.05 5.01 -5.94
CA ASP A 45 9.36 5.47 -4.59
C ASP A 45 9.52 4.28 -3.64
N VAL A 46 10.55 4.32 -2.78
CA VAL A 46 10.71 3.33 -1.71
C VAL A 46 9.70 3.63 -0.62
N ILE A 47 8.82 2.65 -0.34
CA ILE A 47 7.81 2.71 0.71
C ILE A 47 8.35 2.09 1.99
N ALA A 48 9.02 0.94 1.86
CA ALA A 48 9.60 0.20 2.96
C ALA A 48 10.83 -0.61 2.53
N GLU A 49 11.64 -1.01 3.51
CA GLU A 49 12.58 -2.12 3.40
C GLU A 49 11.96 -3.38 4.02
N LEU A 50 12.21 -4.53 3.40
CA LEU A 50 11.86 -5.86 3.91
C LEU A 50 13.14 -6.56 4.36
N LEU A 51 13.32 -6.70 5.67
CA LEU A 51 14.45 -7.44 6.24
C LEU A 51 14.13 -8.93 6.25
N SER A 52 14.92 -9.76 5.59
CA SER A 52 14.71 -11.21 5.52
C SER A 52 14.75 -11.86 6.91
N LEU A 53 13.88 -12.83 7.16
CA LEU A 53 13.89 -13.66 8.38
C LEU A 53 14.21 -15.12 8.09
N GLU A 54 14.56 -15.45 6.85
CA GLU A 54 14.86 -16.80 6.41
C GLU A 54 16.04 -16.83 5.42
N GLY A 55 16.58 -18.03 5.19
CA GLY A 55 17.69 -18.25 4.26
C GLY A 55 19.07 -17.81 4.80
N ASP A 56 20.06 -17.85 3.91
CA ASP A 56 21.46 -17.56 4.23
C ASP A 56 21.70 -16.09 4.61
N ASP A 57 20.82 -15.18 4.19
CA ASP A 57 20.86 -13.75 4.50
C ASP A 57 19.87 -13.34 5.60
N ALA A 58 19.31 -14.30 6.36
CA ALA A 58 18.41 -14.01 7.46
C ALA A 58 18.98 -12.92 8.40
N PHE A 59 18.13 -11.97 8.78
CA PHE A 59 18.43 -10.81 9.62
C PHE A 59 19.47 -9.83 9.06
N THR A 60 19.95 -10.00 7.82
CA THR A 60 20.94 -9.11 7.19
C THR A 60 20.51 -8.63 5.80
N GLY A 61 19.91 -9.51 5.00
CA GLY A 61 19.41 -9.23 3.67
C GLY A 61 18.19 -8.32 3.69
N LYS A 62 18.19 -7.31 2.81
CA LYS A 62 17.09 -6.35 2.69
C LYS A 62 16.69 -6.18 1.23
N THR A 63 15.39 -6.17 0.98
CA THR A 63 14.81 -5.78 -0.31
C THR A 63 13.99 -4.51 -0.19
N LEU A 64 13.91 -3.74 -1.27
CA LEU A 64 13.14 -2.50 -1.31
C LEU A 64 11.74 -2.78 -1.81
N LEU A 65 10.74 -2.45 -1.00
CA LEU A 65 9.34 -2.44 -1.41
C LEU A 65 9.00 -1.07 -1.98
N ARG A 66 8.74 -1.02 -3.29
CA ARG A 66 8.50 0.21 -4.04
C ARG A 66 7.04 0.37 -4.42
N ALA A 67 6.59 1.61 -4.56
CA ALA A 67 5.28 1.91 -5.15
C ALA A 67 5.27 1.52 -6.64
N GLY A 68 4.26 0.78 -7.06
CA GLY A 68 3.94 0.52 -8.46
C GLY A 68 3.05 1.60 -9.07
N THR A 69 2.29 2.35 -8.26
CA THR A 69 1.42 3.44 -8.71
C THR A 69 1.72 4.78 -8.07
N ASP A 70 1.39 5.85 -8.81
CA ASP A 70 1.30 7.20 -8.26
C ASP A 70 0.07 7.31 -7.36
N GLY A 71 0.19 7.91 -6.18
CA GLY A 71 -0.97 8.06 -5.31
C GLY A 71 -0.66 8.51 -3.90
N ILE A 72 -1.58 8.19 -2.99
CA ILE A 72 -1.46 8.48 -1.56
C ILE A 72 -1.20 7.17 -0.81
N PHE A 73 -0.10 7.11 -0.07
CA PHE A 73 0.16 6.02 0.87
C PHE A 73 -0.75 6.17 2.09
N PHE A 74 -1.86 5.41 2.12
CA PHE A 74 -2.96 5.68 3.07
C PHE A 74 -3.14 4.61 4.14
N ASP A 75 -2.58 3.42 3.96
CA ASP A 75 -2.70 2.32 4.91
C ASP A 75 -1.39 1.53 5.02
N ARG A 76 -1.12 1.01 6.22
CA ARG A 76 0.02 0.14 6.49
C ARG A 76 -0.25 -0.80 7.66
N SER A 77 0.31 -2.00 7.60
CA SER A 77 0.26 -2.94 8.70
C SER A 77 1.04 -2.41 9.91
N LEU A 78 0.39 -2.48 11.07
CA LEU A 78 1.01 -2.16 12.36
C LEU A 78 1.92 -3.31 12.81
N ILE A 79 1.54 -4.55 12.52
CA ILE A 79 2.37 -5.72 12.73
C ILE A 79 3.49 -5.69 11.70
N LYS A 80 4.74 -5.72 12.17
CA LYS A 80 5.92 -5.61 11.28
C LYS A 80 6.41 -6.95 10.77
N LEU A 81 5.91 -8.06 11.33
CA LEU A 81 6.17 -9.39 10.82
C LEU A 81 5.22 -9.70 9.66
N ALA A 82 5.76 -10.04 8.49
CA ALA A 82 4.99 -10.39 7.31
C ALA A 82 5.41 -11.76 6.77
N TRP A 83 4.48 -12.40 6.06
CA TRP A 83 4.64 -13.68 5.37
C TRP A 83 4.46 -13.44 3.87
N PRO A 84 4.86 -14.37 2.99
CA PRO A 84 4.59 -14.26 1.56
C PRO A 84 3.12 -13.90 1.30
N ASP A 85 2.90 -12.99 0.35
CA ASP A 85 1.61 -12.45 -0.09
C ASP A 85 0.83 -11.61 0.93
N HIS A 86 1.31 -11.46 2.17
CA HIS A 86 0.69 -10.58 3.15
C HIS A 86 0.70 -9.13 2.65
N ILE A 87 -0.47 -8.49 2.58
CA ILE A 87 -0.60 -7.07 2.25
C ILE A 87 -0.07 -6.24 3.42
N VAL A 88 1.06 -5.58 3.22
CA VAL A 88 1.72 -4.78 4.24
C VAL A 88 1.36 -3.29 4.12
N ALA A 89 0.97 -2.83 2.94
CA ALA A 89 0.68 -1.43 2.68
C ALA A 89 -0.29 -1.23 1.52
N LYS A 90 -0.96 -0.08 1.50
CA LYS A 90 -1.86 0.29 0.40
C LYS A 90 -1.60 1.71 -0.09
N ILE A 91 -1.66 1.87 -1.41
CA ILE A 91 -1.57 3.18 -2.08
C ILE A 91 -2.87 3.41 -2.85
N ALA A 92 -3.52 4.54 -2.59
CA ALA A 92 -4.69 4.98 -3.33
C ALA A 92 -4.24 5.71 -4.58
N GLY A 93 -4.23 5.01 -5.72
CA GLY A 93 -3.92 5.58 -7.01
C GLY A 93 -5.11 6.26 -7.69
N THR A 94 -4.86 6.91 -8.82
CA THR A 94 -5.92 7.55 -9.64
C THR A 94 -6.27 6.76 -10.90
N THR A 95 -5.41 5.82 -11.31
CA THR A 95 -5.57 5.03 -12.53
C THR A 95 -5.84 3.57 -12.14
N PRO A 96 -6.92 2.95 -12.64
CA PRO A 96 -7.20 1.54 -12.38
C PRO A 96 -6.00 0.66 -12.72
N LEU A 97 -5.65 -0.24 -11.80
CA LEU A 97 -4.57 -1.19 -12.01
C LEU A 97 -5.09 -2.38 -12.82
N VAL A 98 -4.24 -2.94 -13.66
CA VAL A 98 -4.51 -4.21 -14.32
C VAL A 98 -4.35 -5.31 -13.26
N HIS A 99 -5.45 -5.96 -12.93
CA HIS A 99 -5.45 -7.14 -12.06
C HIS A 99 -5.69 -8.37 -12.94
N ASP A 100 -4.96 -9.45 -12.68
CA ASP A 100 -5.20 -10.72 -13.38
C ASP A 100 -6.52 -11.39 -12.91
N ASP A 101 -7.04 -10.99 -11.75
CA ASP A 101 -8.27 -11.52 -11.18
C ASP A 101 -9.49 -10.60 -11.39
N SER A 102 -10.61 -11.21 -11.74
CA SER A 102 -11.90 -10.57 -12.04
C SER A 102 -12.65 -10.05 -10.80
N TYR A 103 -12.05 -10.12 -9.61
CA TYR A 103 -12.67 -9.71 -8.35
C TYR A 103 -12.06 -8.41 -7.80
N LEU A 104 -12.93 -7.44 -7.51
CA LEU A 104 -12.57 -6.12 -6.98
C LEU A 104 -12.07 -6.15 -5.52
N LEU A 105 -12.32 -7.25 -4.81
CA LEU A 105 -11.90 -7.48 -3.43
C LEU A 105 -11.23 -8.84 -3.36
N SER A 106 -9.95 -8.85 -3.01
CA SER A 106 -9.22 -10.03 -2.54
C SER A 106 -8.77 -9.79 -1.10
N ASP A 107 -8.86 -10.84 -0.29
CA ASP A 107 -8.57 -10.87 1.16
C ASP A 107 -7.07 -10.69 1.44
#